data_AF-E1X3T2-F1
#
_entry.id   AF-E1X3T2-F1
#
_cell.length_a   1.000
_cell.length_b   1.000
_cell.length_c   1.000
_cell.angle_alpha   90.00
_cell.angle_beta   90.00
_cell.angle_gamma   90.00
#
_symmetry.space_group_name_H-M   'P 1'
#
loop_
_entity.id
_entity.type
_entity.pdbx_description
1 polymer ?
#
loop_
_entity_poly.entity_id
_entity_poly.type
_entity_poly.pdbx_seq_one_letter_code
_entity_poly.pdbx_strand_id
1 'polypeptide(L)'
;MDINKEFEQVIEKLKKNERPLLKYSEDEFHAINEEWSKLLETKNYKDLHKIFCILDNTQNYSNIFSENIFKTFSIKDDEILIYNLSAASKHIIAYHQKKGERTPFELLNIFKELLHHQSPEVLEWTLRTVEQLGSQAIFLKDDIIKAKPGIMSLFDKHKKASKQIIEMLEKRWSPRK
;
A
#
# COMPACT_ATOMS: atom_id res chain seq x y z
N MET A 1 8.95 19.57 11.19
CA MET A 1 8.01 19.96 10.11
C MET A 1 6.59 19.97 10.68
N ASP A 2 5.70 20.84 10.20
CA ASP A 2 4.28 20.84 10.62
C ASP A 2 3.43 20.00 9.64
N ILE A 3 2.98 18.83 10.11
CA ILE A 3 2.21 17.86 9.32
C ILE A 3 0.85 18.40 8.89
N ASN A 4 0.17 19.17 9.74
CA ASN A 4 -1.16 19.70 9.37
C ASN A 4 -1.02 20.75 8.27
N LYS A 5 -0.01 21.62 8.37
CA LYS A 5 0.28 22.61 7.32
C LYS A 5 0.65 21.94 6.00
N GLU A 6 1.46 20.89 6.06
CA GLU A 6 1.88 20.16 4.86
C GLU A 6 0.70 19.45 4.18
N PHE A 7 -0.15 18.80 4.98
CA PHE A 7 -1.39 18.19 4.51
C PHE A 7 -2.32 19.19 3.83
N GLU A 8 -2.58 20.35 4.46
CA GLU A 8 -3.42 21.40 3.88
C GLU A 8 -2.86 21.91 2.54
N GLN A 9 -1.54 22.05 2.41
CA GLN A 9 -0.90 22.43 1.13
C GLN A 9 -1.11 21.39 0.04
N VAL A 10 -1.04 20.09 0.38
CA VAL A 10 -1.35 19.00 -0.54
C VAL A 10 -2.80 19.07 -1.00
N ILE A 11 -3.73 19.24 -0.06
CA ILE A 11 -5.17 19.32 -0.36
C ILE A 11 -5.49 20.52 -1.25
N GLU A 12 -4.90 21.68 -1.01
CA GLU A 12 -5.13 22.88 -1.83
C GLU A 12 -4.65 22.71 -3.28
N LYS A 13 -3.55 21.99 -3.51
CA LYS A 13 -3.12 21.65 -4.88
C LYS A 13 -4.08 20.66 -5.54
N LEU A 14 -4.49 19.63 -4.82
CA LEU A 14 -5.42 18.62 -5.35
C LEU A 14 -6.79 19.23 -5.73
N LYS A 15 -7.31 20.17 -4.93
CA LYS A 15 -8.54 20.91 -5.25
C LYS A 15 -8.44 21.72 -6.55
N LYS A 16 -7.23 22.14 -6.94
CA LYS A 16 -6.95 22.83 -8.20
C LYS A 16 -6.68 21.87 -9.37
N ASN A 17 -6.87 20.56 -9.17
CA ASN A 17 -6.47 19.50 -10.11
C ASN A 17 -4.96 19.49 -10.41
N GLU A 18 -4.14 20.00 -9.49
CA GLU A 18 -2.69 20.00 -9.61
C GLU A 18 -2.09 18.80 -8.88
N ARG A 19 -1.05 18.19 -9.46
CA ARG A 19 -0.28 17.13 -8.78
C ARG A 19 0.70 17.77 -7.81
N PRO A 20 0.70 17.41 -6.50
CA PRO A 20 1.58 18.05 -5.52
C PRO A 20 3.08 17.84 -5.75
N LEU A 21 3.48 16.65 -6.25
CA LEU A 21 4.85 16.26 -6.61
C LEU A 21 5.89 16.56 -5.50
N LEU A 22 5.61 16.08 -4.29
CA LEU A 22 6.42 16.41 -3.11
C LEU A 22 7.77 15.69 -3.13
N LYS A 23 8.80 16.37 -2.62
CA LYS A 23 10.11 15.78 -2.35
C LYS A 23 10.56 16.23 -0.97
N TYR A 24 10.99 15.27 -0.16
CA TYR A 24 11.47 15.52 1.20
C TYR A 24 12.93 15.14 1.36
N SER A 25 13.64 15.88 2.20
CA SER A 25 14.94 15.49 2.75
C SER A 25 14.80 14.33 3.74
N GLU A 26 15.92 13.76 4.17
CA GLU A 26 15.92 12.71 5.20
C GLU A 26 15.36 13.23 6.53
N ASP A 27 15.76 14.43 6.97
CA ASP A 27 15.25 15.05 8.20
C ASP A 27 13.73 15.29 8.16
N GLU A 28 13.19 15.67 7.00
CA GLU A 28 11.75 15.81 6.83
C GLU A 28 11.03 14.46 6.88
N PHE A 29 11.60 13.42 6.28
CA PHE A 29 11.06 12.06 6.43
C PHE A 29 11.11 11.55 7.88
N HIS A 30 12.18 11.86 8.62
CA HIS A 30 12.26 11.60 10.06
C HIS A 30 11.11 12.27 10.80
N ALA A 31 10.84 13.56 10.53
CA ALA A 31 9.74 14.28 11.17
C ALA A 31 8.35 13.68 10.84
N ILE A 32 8.11 13.23 9.60
CA ILE A 32 6.87 12.52 9.24
C ILE A 32 6.76 11.21 10.02
N ASN A 33 7.86 10.45 10.09
CA ASN A 33 7.87 9.15 10.73
C ASN A 33 7.65 9.25 12.25
N GLU A 34 8.21 10.28 12.89
CA GLU A 34 7.99 10.56 14.31
C GLU A 34 6.52 10.88 14.62
N GLU A 35 5.88 11.73 13.81
CA GLU A 35 4.45 12.02 14.02
C GLU A 35 3.60 10.76 13.77
N TRP A 36 3.94 9.94 12.78
CA TRP A 36 3.26 8.65 12.58
C TRP A 36 3.41 7.75 13.82
N SER A 37 4.62 7.57 14.35
CA SER A 37 4.86 6.79 15.58
C SER A 37 3.98 7.28 16.73
N LYS A 38 3.94 8.59 16.95
CA LYS A 38 3.12 9.22 18.00
C LYS A 38 1.62 8.98 17.80
N LEU A 39 1.12 9.06 16.57
CA LEU A 39 -0.28 8.75 16.27
C LEU A 39 -0.62 7.28 16.55
N LEU A 40 0.30 6.35 16.28
CA LEU A 40 0.13 4.94 16.60
C LEU A 40 0.12 4.69 18.12
N GLU A 41 1.07 5.29 18.85
CA GLU A 41 1.20 5.17 20.30
C GLU A 41 -0.02 5.72 21.04
N THR A 42 -0.50 6.89 20.62
CA THR A 42 -1.70 7.54 21.18
C THR A 42 -3.01 6.95 20.67
N LYS A 43 -2.95 6.00 19.73
CA LYS A 43 -4.10 5.41 19.03
C LYS A 43 -5.00 6.45 18.35
N ASN A 44 -4.44 7.58 17.96
CA ASN A 44 -5.16 8.61 17.21
C ASN A 44 -5.16 8.29 15.70
N TYR A 45 -5.82 7.18 15.36
CA TYR A 45 -5.84 6.66 14.00
C TYR A 45 -6.57 7.57 13.01
N LYS A 46 -7.48 8.43 13.51
CA LYS A 46 -8.22 9.38 12.68
C LYS A 46 -7.31 10.35 11.95
N ASP A 47 -6.15 10.68 12.50
CA ASP A 47 -5.21 11.62 11.87
C ASP A 47 -4.18 10.92 10.95
N LEU A 48 -4.15 9.59 10.90
CA LEU A 48 -3.20 8.86 10.04
C LEU A 48 -3.38 9.15 8.55
N HIS A 49 -4.62 9.42 8.10
CA HIS A 49 -4.90 9.78 6.71
C HIS A 49 -4.08 10.99 6.23
N LYS A 50 -3.70 11.92 7.13
CA LYS A 50 -2.86 13.07 6.78
C LYS A 50 -1.46 12.62 6.38
N ILE A 51 -0.87 11.71 7.16
CA ILE A 51 0.43 11.11 6.86
C ILE A 51 0.36 10.36 5.54
N PHE A 52 -0.65 9.51 5.36
CA PHE A 52 -0.80 8.75 4.12
C PHE A 52 -0.99 9.65 2.89
N CYS A 53 -1.80 10.71 3.00
CA CYS A 53 -2.00 11.67 1.92
C CYS A 53 -0.70 12.36 1.52
N ILE A 54 0.13 12.74 2.49
CA ILE A 54 1.46 13.32 2.22
C ILE A 54 2.33 12.29 1.48
N LEU A 55 2.47 11.08 2.04
CA LEU A 55 3.31 10.01 1.46
C LEU A 55 2.85 9.58 0.06
N ASP A 56 1.55 9.50 -0.18
CA ASP A 56 0.98 9.16 -1.48
C ASP A 56 1.27 10.23 -2.56
N ASN A 57 1.64 11.44 -2.15
CA ASN A 57 2.02 12.52 -3.06
C ASN A 57 3.53 12.78 -3.14
N THR A 58 4.35 11.96 -2.48
CA THR A 58 5.82 12.00 -2.59
C THR A 58 6.35 11.33 -3.86
N GLN A 59 7.45 11.87 -4.37
CA GLN A 59 8.19 11.33 -5.52
C GLN A 59 9.43 10.53 -5.14
N ASN A 60 10.02 10.80 -3.98
CA ASN A 60 11.17 10.06 -3.46
C ASN A 60 10.76 9.09 -2.36
N TYR A 61 11.48 7.99 -2.26
CA TYR A 61 11.16 6.88 -1.37
C TYR A 61 12.17 6.81 -0.23
N SER A 62 11.74 6.30 0.92
CA SER A 62 12.58 6.07 2.09
C SER A 62 12.08 4.84 2.84
N ASN A 63 13.00 4.00 3.31
CA ASN A 63 12.70 2.83 4.12
C ASN A 63 12.49 3.14 5.61
N ILE A 64 12.68 4.39 6.03
CA ILE A 64 12.49 4.79 7.44
C ILE A 64 11.08 4.47 7.96
N PHE A 65 10.09 4.48 7.08
CA PHE A 65 8.69 4.21 7.42
C PHE A 65 8.38 2.73 7.62
N SER A 66 9.32 1.81 7.34
CA SER A 66 9.04 0.37 7.30
C SER A 66 8.42 -0.14 8.60
N GLU A 67 8.97 0.26 9.75
CA GLU A 67 8.45 -0.18 11.06
C GLU A 67 7.01 0.31 11.29
N ASN A 68 6.72 1.58 10.99
CA ASN A 68 5.38 2.14 11.16
C ASN A 68 4.38 1.56 10.15
N ILE A 69 4.82 1.24 8.93
CA ILE A 69 4.01 0.50 7.95
C ILE A 69 3.63 -0.87 8.52
N PHE A 70 4.60 -1.63 9.06
CA PHE A 70 4.34 -2.94 9.64
C PHE A 70 3.41 -2.87 10.85
N LYS A 71 3.65 -1.93 11.78
CA LYS A 71 2.76 -1.71 12.93
C LYS A 71 1.33 -1.37 12.50
N THR A 72 1.16 -0.56 11.46
CA THR A 72 -0.14 -0.12 10.97
C THR A 72 -0.99 -1.26 10.41
N PHE A 73 -0.39 -2.32 9.86
CA PHE A 73 -1.14 -3.50 9.39
C PHE A 73 -1.87 -4.27 10.52
N SER A 74 -1.54 -4.01 11.79
CA SER A 74 -2.28 -4.57 12.94
C SER A 74 -3.64 -3.89 13.19
N ILE A 75 -3.90 -2.74 12.55
CA ILE A 75 -5.14 -1.98 12.69
C ILE A 75 -6.21 -2.59 11.78
N LYS A 76 -7.34 -3.00 12.36
CA LYS A 76 -8.45 -3.67 11.66
C LYS A 76 -9.46 -2.69 11.05
N ASP A 77 -8.96 -1.64 10.40
CA ASP A 77 -9.77 -0.64 9.72
C ASP A 77 -9.44 -0.68 8.23
N ASP A 78 -10.46 -0.92 7.40
CA ASP A 78 -10.29 -1.16 5.97
C ASP A 78 -9.63 0.02 5.25
N GLU A 79 -10.04 1.26 5.58
CA GLU A 79 -9.54 2.47 4.94
C GLU A 79 -8.06 2.68 5.29
N ILE A 80 -7.70 2.51 6.57
CA ILE A 80 -6.30 2.58 7.02
C ILE A 80 -5.45 1.50 6.34
N LEU A 81 -5.96 0.27 6.22
CA LEU A 81 -5.24 -0.81 5.53
C LEU A 81 -4.97 -0.45 4.07
N ILE A 82 -5.96 0.09 3.36
CA ILE A 82 -5.82 0.53 1.98
C ILE A 82 -4.76 1.63 1.84
N TYR A 83 -4.81 2.66 2.69
CA TYR A 83 -3.80 3.72 2.66
C TYR A 83 -2.40 3.21 3.01
N ASN A 84 -2.29 2.28 3.96
CA ASN A 84 -1.03 1.67 4.33
C ASN A 84 -0.46 0.77 3.22
N LEU A 85 -1.32 0.11 2.42
CA LEU A 85 -0.90 -0.64 1.23
C LEU A 85 -0.22 0.27 0.20
N SER A 86 -0.75 1.49 -0.02
CA SER A 86 -0.12 2.49 -0.89
C SER A 86 1.23 2.97 -0.32
N ALA A 87 1.32 3.19 0.99
CA ALA A 87 2.59 3.53 1.63
C ALA A 87 3.63 2.40 1.48
N ALA A 88 3.24 1.14 1.71
CA ALA A 88 4.09 -0.04 1.54
C ALA A 88 4.58 -0.21 0.10
N SER A 89 3.70 0.02 -0.87
CA SER A 89 4.02 0.02 -2.31
C SER A 89 5.20 0.96 -2.62
N LYS A 90 5.16 2.21 -2.14
CA LYS A 90 6.23 3.18 -2.40
C LYS A 90 7.47 2.98 -1.53
N HIS A 91 7.27 2.91 -0.22
CA HIS A 91 8.35 3.04 0.76
C HIS A 91 9.01 1.73 1.13
N ILE A 92 8.40 0.59 0.79
CA ILE A 92 9.01 -0.73 0.91
C ILE A 92 9.28 -1.31 -0.48
N ILE A 93 8.25 -1.57 -1.29
CA ILE A 93 8.42 -2.31 -2.56
C ILE A 93 9.29 -1.51 -3.54
N ALA A 94 8.86 -0.30 -3.92
CA ALA A 94 9.58 0.50 -4.91
C ALA A 94 10.97 0.94 -4.40
N TYR A 95 11.11 1.18 -3.09
CA TYR A 95 12.41 1.45 -2.46
C TYR A 95 13.41 0.30 -2.68
N HIS A 96 13.05 -0.94 -2.32
CA HIS A 96 13.94 -2.09 -2.46
C HIS A 96 14.22 -2.41 -3.93
N GLN A 97 13.20 -2.33 -4.79
CA GLN A 97 13.36 -2.54 -6.23
C GLN A 97 14.34 -1.55 -6.86
N LYS A 98 14.28 -0.26 -6.47
CA LYS A 98 15.22 0.76 -6.94
C LYS A 98 16.66 0.46 -6.55
N LYS A 99 16.87 -0.26 -5.44
CA LYS A 99 18.18 -0.73 -4.99
C LYS A 99 18.60 -2.09 -5.57
N GLY A 100 17.74 -2.75 -6.34
CA GLY A 100 17.98 -4.12 -6.80
C GLY A 100 17.87 -5.16 -5.68
N GLU A 101 17.23 -4.80 -4.57
CA GLU A 101 17.03 -5.65 -3.40
C GLU A 101 15.67 -6.36 -3.46
N ARG A 102 15.56 -7.47 -2.72
CA ARG A 102 14.28 -8.17 -2.55
C ARG A 102 13.40 -7.42 -1.56
N THR A 103 12.11 -7.56 -1.73
CA THR A 103 11.15 -7.03 -0.75
C THR A 103 11.20 -7.89 0.51
N PRO A 104 11.13 -7.32 1.72
CA PRO A 104 11.15 -8.08 2.96
C PRO A 104 10.09 -9.19 2.99
N PHE A 105 10.47 -10.39 3.42
CA PHE A 105 9.58 -11.54 3.48
C PHE A 105 8.40 -11.33 4.44
N GLU A 106 8.61 -10.55 5.49
CA GLU A 106 7.55 -10.15 6.43
C GLU A 106 6.35 -9.50 5.72
N LEU A 107 6.59 -8.65 4.70
CA LEU A 107 5.52 -8.05 3.93
C LEU A 107 4.75 -9.09 3.10
N LEU A 108 5.42 -10.13 2.61
CA LEU A 108 4.75 -11.22 1.89
C LEU A 108 3.80 -11.98 2.82
N ASN A 109 4.17 -12.21 4.07
CA ASN A 109 3.28 -12.87 5.04
C ASN A 109 2.04 -12.02 5.32
N ILE A 110 2.19 -10.70 5.45
CA ILE A 110 1.05 -9.79 5.60
C ILE A 110 0.13 -9.87 4.38
N PHE A 111 0.67 -9.92 3.16
CA PHE A 111 -0.15 -10.08 1.97
C PHE A 111 -0.90 -11.42 1.94
N LYS A 112 -0.31 -12.52 2.42
CA LYS A 112 -1.04 -13.80 2.54
C LYS A 112 -2.29 -13.65 3.39
N GLU A 113 -2.18 -12.95 4.52
CA GLU A 113 -3.31 -12.71 5.41
C GLU A 113 -4.36 -11.80 4.75
N LEU A 114 -3.93 -10.69 4.15
CA LEU A 114 -4.83 -9.72 3.50
C LEU A 114 -5.51 -10.26 2.23
N LEU A 115 -4.93 -11.24 1.54
CA LEU A 115 -5.57 -11.93 0.40
C LEU A 115 -6.83 -12.70 0.82
N HIS A 116 -7.02 -12.97 2.11
CA HIS A 116 -8.22 -13.60 2.67
C HIS A 116 -9.13 -12.62 3.40
N HIS A 117 -8.89 -11.31 3.24
CA HIS A 117 -9.69 -10.28 3.87
C HIS A 117 -11.15 -10.30 3.35
N GLN A 118 -12.11 -10.06 4.25
CA GLN A 118 -13.54 -10.14 3.92
C GLN A 118 -14.01 -8.96 3.05
N SER A 119 -13.38 -7.80 3.22
CA SER A 119 -13.65 -6.60 2.43
C SER A 119 -13.14 -6.75 0.99
N PRO A 120 -14.02 -6.69 -0.02
CA PRO A 120 -13.61 -6.79 -1.42
C PRO A 120 -12.65 -5.69 -1.84
N GLU A 121 -12.77 -4.50 -1.26
CA GLU A 121 -11.91 -3.36 -1.56
C GLU A 121 -10.50 -3.58 -1.01
N VAL A 122 -10.35 -4.03 0.24
CA VAL A 122 -9.05 -4.40 0.81
C VAL A 122 -8.38 -5.50 -0.01
N LEU A 123 -9.15 -6.51 -0.44
CA LEU A 123 -8.63 -7.55 -1.33
C LEU A 123 -8.13 -6.98 -2.66
N GLU A 124 -8.90 -6.11 -3.30
CA GLU A 124 -8.49 -5.46 -4.55
C GLU A 124 -7.17 -4.69 -4.36
N TRP A 125 -7.09 -3.85 -3.34
CA TRP A 125 -5.90 -3.06 -3.06
C TRP A 125 -4.72 -3.92 -2.69
N THR A 126 -4.92 -5.01 -1.96
CA THR A 126 -3.87 -6.00 -1.68
C THR A 126 -3.34 -6.60 -2.97
N LEU A 127 -4.21 -7.02 -3.88
CA LEU A 127 -3.83 -7.56 -5.19
C LEU A 127 -3.09 -6.55 -6.05
N ARG A 128 -3.52 -5.27 -6.04
CA ARG A 128 -2.81 -4.17 -6.72
C ARG A 128 -1.41 -3.98 -6.17
N THR A 129 -1.23 -4.04 -4.86
CA THR A 129 0.10 -3.91 -4.23
C THR A 129 0.97 -5.13 -4.51
N VAL A 130 0.40 -6.34 -4.46
CA VAL A 130 1.08 -7.58 -4.81
C VAL A 130 1.57 -7.58 -6.26
N GLU A 131 0.80 -7.02 -7.19
CA GLU A 131 1.18 -6.91 -8.60
C GLU A 131 2.49 -6.14 -8.78
N GLN A 132 2.76 -5.15 -7.92
CA GLN A 132 3.97 -4.36 -7.95
C GLN A 132 5.22 -5.14 -7.49
N LEU A 133 5.08 -6.28 -6.82
CA LEU A 133 6.22 -7.14 -6.44
C LEU A 133 6.95 -7.74 -7.65
N GLY A 134 6.33 -7.70 -8.83
CA GLY A 134 6.89 -8.29 -10.04
C GLY A 134 7.04 -9.80 -9.92
N SER A 135 8.26 -10.32 -10.15
CA SER A 135 8.53 -11.76 -10.08
C SER A 135 8.35 -12.35 -8.68
N GLN A 136 8.54 -11.56 -7.62
CA GLN A 136 8.36 -12.02 -6.23
C GLN A 136 6.89 -12.32 -5.90
N ALA A 137 5.93 -11.81 -6.67
CA ALA A 137 4.52 -12.16 -6.49
C ALA A 137 4.25 -13.67 -6.62
N ILE A 138 5.14 -14.44 -7.28
CA ILE A 138 5.03 -15.90 -7.40
C ILE A 138 4.97 -16.62 -6.04
N PHE A 139 5.57 -16.05 -4.99
CA PHE A 139 5.54 -16.63 -3.64
C PHE A 139 4.14 -16.63 -3.02
N LEU A 140 3.22 -15.85 -3.58
CA LEU A 140 1.82 -15.72 -3.14
C LEU A 140 0.85 -16.42 -4.10
N LYS A 141 1.35 -17.13 -5.13
CA LYS A 141 0.54 -17.69 -6.22
C LYS A 141 -0.65 -18.50 -5.71
N ASP A 142 -0.43 -19.43 -4.79
CA ASP A 142 -1.49 -20.32 -4.31
C ASP A 142 -2.54 -19.56 -3.50
N ASP A 143 -2.11 -18.59 -2.69
CA ASP A 143 -2.99 -17.73 -1.90
C ASP A 143 -3.86 -16.83 -2.80
N ILE A 144 -3.26 -16.27 -3.85
CA ILE A 144 -3.92 -15.44 -4.87
C ILE A 144 -4.97 -16.24 -5.65
N ILE A 145 -4.65 -17.48 -6.06
CA ILE A 145 -5.60 -18.35 -6.77
C ILE A 145 -6.78 -18.71 -5.86
N LYS A 146 -6.52 -19.00 -4.58
CA LYS A 146 -7.59 -19.30 -3.60
C LYS A 146 -8.47 -18.08 -3.32
N ALA A 147 -7.93 -16.88 -3.39
CA ALA A 147 -8.67 -15.63 -3.18
C ALA A 147 -9.56 -15.23 -4.38
N LYS A 148 -9.53 -15.98 -5.48
CA LYS A 148 -10.25 -15.63 -6.71
C LYS A 148 -11.77 -15.56 -6.50
N PRO A 149 -12.41 -14.40 -6.76
CA PRO A 149 -13.86 -14.29 -6.68
C PRO A 149 -14.58 -15.22 -7.66
N GLY A 150 -15.69 -15.80 -7.21
CA GLY A 150 -16.53 -16.69 -8.03
C GLY A 150 -17.22 -15.99 -9.20
N ILE A 151 -17.82 -16.76 -10.12
CA ILE A 151 -18.39 -16.23 -11.39
C ILE A 151 -19.52 -15.21 -11.17
N MET A 152 -20.27 -15.30 -10.07
CA MET A 152 -21.35 -14.35 -9.74
C MET A 152 -20.84 -12.98 -9.24
N SER A 153 -19.52 -12.78 -9.11
CA SER A 153 -18.94 -11.57 -8.54
C SER A 153 -18.90 -10.37 -9.50
N LEU A 154 -19.57 -10.44 -10.66
CA LEU A 154 -19.51 -9.43 -11.71
C LEU A 154 -20.26 -8.13 -11.39
N PHE A 155 -21.14 -8.15 -10.38
CA PHE A 155 -21.93 -6.98 -9.95
C PHE A 155 -21.22 -6.10 -8.92
N ASP A 156 -20.13 -6.59 -8.34
CA ASP A 156 -19.30 -5.85 -7.39
C ASP A 156 -18.04 -5.36 -8.12
N LYS A 157 -17.83 -4.04 -8.15
CA LYS A 157 -16.70 -3.41 -8.88
C LYS A 157 -15.34 -3.92 -8.38
N HIS A 158 -15.20 -4.13 -7.07
CA HIS A 158 -13.96 -4.55 -6.44
C HIS A 158 -13.70 -6.03 -6.71
N LYS A 159 -14.71 -6.88 -6.55
CA LYS A 159 -14.54 -8.31 -6.87
C LYS A 159 -14.25 -8.52 -8.36
N LYS A 160 -14.86 -7.73 -9.24
CA LYS A 160 -14.54 -7.74 -10.68
C LYS A 160 -13.08 -7.34 -10.93
N ALA A 161 -12.61 -6.26 -10.31
CA ALA A 161 -11.22 -5.81 -10.43
C ALA A 161 -10.24 -6.86 -9.89
N SER A 162 -10.50 -7.43 -8.71
CA SER A 162 -9.70 -8.51 -8.12
C SER A 162 -9.59 -9.71 -9.06
N LYS A 163 -10.70 -10.16 -9.65
CA LYS A 163 -10.69 -11.25 -10.63
C LYS A 163 -9.82 -10.93 -11.85
N GLN A 164 -9.90 -9.70 -12.39
CA GLN A 164 -9.07 -9.28 -13.53
C GLN A 164 -7.58 -9.27 -13.21
N ILE A 165 -7.20 -8.77 -12.01
CA ILE A 165 -5.81 -8.76 -11.56
C ILE A 165 -5.30 -10.20 -11.40
N ILE A 166 -6.08 -11.08 -10.77
CA ILE A 166 -5.72 -12.49 -10.59
C ILE A 166 -5.51 -13.18 -11.94
N GLU A 167 -6.44 -13.02 -12.89
CA GLU A 167 -6.32 -13.63 -14.22
C GLU A 167 -5.10 -13.11 -14.99
N MET A 168 -4.73 -11.83 -14.82
CA MET A 168 -3.50 -11.27 -15.37
C MET A 168 -2.26 -11.91 -14.74
N LEU A 169 -2.22 -12.05 -13.41
CA LEU A 169 -1.10 -12.67 -12.69
C LEU A 169 -0.93 -14.15 -13.07
N GLU A 170 -2.03 -14.91 -13.15
CA GLU A 170 -2.04 -16.31 -13.61
C GLU A 170 -1.41 -16.46 -15.00
N LYS A 171 -1.73 -15.56 -15.93
CA LYS A 171 -1.14 -15.55 -17.28
C LYS A 171 0.36 -15.26 -17.25
N ARG A 172 0.83 -14.38 -16.36
CA ARG A 172 2.27 -14.05 -16.23
C ARG A 172 3.09 -15.25 -15.74
N TRP A 173 2.51 -16.14 -14.94
CA TRP A 173 3.19 -17.32 -14.40
C TRP A 173 3.00 -18.59 -15.21
N SER A 174 2.11 -18.56 -16.21
CA SER A 174 1.90 -19.71 -17.09
C SER A 174 3.12 -19.94 -17.98
N PRO A 175 3.57 -21.20 -18.18
CA PRO A 175 4.68 -21.48 -19.10
C PRO A 175 4.38 -20.90 -20.48
N ARG A 176 5.35 -20.21 -21.09
CA ARG A 176 5.25 -19.81 -22.50
C ARG A 176 5.30 -21.08 -23.33
N LYS A 177 4.21 -21.36 -24.07
CA LYS A 177 4.19 -22.42 -25.08
C LYS A 177 5.09 -22.05 -26.25
#